data_AF-A0A7V1XIZ5-F1
#
_entry.id   AF-A0A7V1XIZ5-F1
#
_cell.length_a   1.000
_cell.length_b   1.000
_cell.length_c   1.000
_cell.angle_alpha   90.00
_cell.angle_beta   90.00
_cell.angle_gamma   90.00
#
_symmetry.space_group_name_H-M   'P 1'
#
loop_
_entity.id
_entity.type
_entity.pdbx_description
1 polymer ?
#
loop_
_entity_poly.entity_id
_entity_poly.type
_entity_poly.pdbx_seq_one_letter_code
_entity_poly.pdbx_strand_id
1 'polypeptide(L)'
;MNPITYKLNIDGSAASTYYPAITAFTNEVLERAEESLMPIAKKYRLFLIGYNLEEPRTLEEYIYEFLNLGILWKAYGNTAMAVTFAPFRFMACLGEWRKTHPRWKPFIDIVRGFMLSFFLVPSSIRRTETAPQTLNELERLVTWLEATGDFREDAFRYIRWLGYLGAKQELYFRNVMDKIISFADWFEQESEKRMGKYTPNVSDFVNRSSSRYRWREDRFSCLRSRVEYHLNMVGAEIMNRAYRNDFVSCTNRTVLLPGCMRIRSVEECKGIKTLKGIRCTGCNTQCHVNQLREIGKRHHFEVMVIPHSTNLNLWSTKWGDSTLGVVGVACLSALVQGGWELKRNNIPAQCVPLNECGCKKHWHKDGFPTHLDVRELKRIVAV
;
A
#
# COMPACT_ATOMS: atom_id res chain seq x y z
N MET A 1 24.56 -2.28 8.24
CA MET A 1 23.48 -1.81 9.13
C MET A 1 22.39 -2.87 9.17
N ASN A 2 21.93 -3.25 10.36
CA ASN A 2 20.81 -4.18 10.52
C ASN A 2 19.51 -3.52 10.02
N PRO A 3 18.61 -4.26 9.35
CA PRO A 3 17.33 -3.71 8.92
C PRO A 3 16.49 -3.20 10.10
N ILE A 4 15.76 -2.11 9.92
CA ILE A 4 14.75 -1.69 10.91
C ILE A 4 13.57 -2.66 10.88
N THR A 5 13.03 -2.92 9.69
CA THR A 5 11.93 -3.87 9.48
C THR A 5 12.28 -4.89 8.39
N TYR A 6 12.52 -4.41 7.17
CA TYR A 6 12.84 -5.22 6.00
C TYR A 6 14.12 -4.74 5.31
N LYS A 7 14.72 -5.62 4.50
CA LYS A 7 15.83 -5.30 3.59
C LYS A 7 15.76 -6.20 2.35
N LEU A 8 15.66 -5.60 1.17
CA LEU A 8 15.47 -6.33 -0.10
C LEU A 8 16.77 -6.79 -0.74
N ASN A 9 17.90 -6.22 -0.31
CA ASN A 9 19.24 -6.46 -0.85
C ASN A 9 20.17 -7.16 0.16
N ILE A 10 19.65 -8.17 0.88
CA ILE A 10 20.43 -8.91 1.90
C ILE A 10 21.53 -9.75 1.24
N ASP A 11 21.17 -10.54 0.22
CA ASP A 11 22.07 -11.50 -0.45
C ASP A 11 22.68 -10.93 -1.76
N GLY A 12 22.66 -9.62 -1.94
CA GLY A 12 23.08 -8.96 -3.18
C GLY A 12 22.06 -7.93 -3.68
N SER A 13 22.19 -7.51 -4.95
CA SER A 13 21.22 -6.60 -5.58
C SER A 13 19.81 -7.18 -5.52
N ALA A 14 18.81 -6.34 -5.23
CA ALA A 14 17.41 -6.77 -5.19
C ALA A 14 16.97 -7.25 -6.59
N ALA A 15 17.50 -6.65 -7.67
CA ALA A 15 17.25 -7.08 -9.06
C ALA A 15 17.64 -8.53 -9.34
N SER A 16 18.67 -9.06 -8.67
CA SER A 16 19.11 -10.46 -8.83
C SER A 16 18.56 -11.41 -7.77
N THR A 17 17.87 -10.90 -6.76
CA THR A 17 17.41 -11.71 -5.62
C THR A 17 15.91 -11.53 -5.37
N TYR A 18 15.51 -10.38 -4.82
CA TYR A 18 14.13 -10.07 -4.47
C TYR A 18 13.16 -10.10 -5.65
N TYR A 19 13.46 -9.42 -6.76
CA TYR A 19 12.52 -9.32 -7.88
C TYR A 19 12.21 -10.66 -8.57
N PRO A 20 13.21 -11.53 -8.83
CA PRO A 20 12.94 -12.90 -9.27
C PRO A 20 12.12 -13.70 -8.24
N ALA A 21 12.44 -13.58 -6.95
CA ALA A 21 11.73 -14.30 -5.89
C ALA A 21 10.25 -13.88 -5.77
N ILE A 22 9.96 -12.57 -5.78
CA ILE A 22 8.57 -12.08 -5.70
C ILE A 22 7.79 -12.39 -6.99
N THR A 23 8.46 -12.40 -8.15
CA THR A 23 7.83 -12.81 -9.42
C THR A 23 7.37 -14.26 -9.36
N ALA A 24 8.27 -15.16 -8.93
CA ALA A 24 7.98 -16.58 -8.78
C ALA A 24 6.89 -16.83 -7.74
N PHE A 25 6.99 -16.18 -6.57
CA PHE A 25 5.98 -16.33 -5.53
C PHE A 25 4.62 -15.78 -5.94
N THR A 26 4.57 -14.67 -6.68
CA THR A 26 3.30 -14.14 -7.20
C THR A 26 2.66 -15.10 -8.20
N ASN A 27 3.45 -15.81 -9.02
CA ASN A 27 2.91 -16.87 -9.90
C ASN A 27 2.28 -17.99 -9.07
N GLU A 28 2.97 -18.46 -8.03
CA GLU A 28 2.45 -19.50 -7.12
C GLU A 28 1.14 -19.06 -6.44
N VAL A 29 1.03 -17.79 -6.04
CA VAL A 29 -0.21 -17.21 -5.47
C VAL A 29 -1.35 -17.22 -6.49
N LEU A 30 -1.10 -16.82 -7.73
CA LEU A 30 -2.12 -16.78 -8.78
C LEU A 30 -2.55 -18.20 -9.20
N GLU A 31 -1.62 -19.13 -9.31
CA GLU A 31 -1.88 -20.55 -9.59
C GLU A 31 -2.74 -21.16 -8.49
N ARG A 32 -2.39 -20.95 -7.21
CA ARG A 32 -3.19 -21.42 -6.07
C ARG A 32 -4.61 -20.85 -6.07
N ALA A 33 -4.80 -19.64 -6.60
CA ALA A 33 -6.09 -18.98 -6.66
C ALA A 33 -7.01 -19.52 -7.76
N GLU A 34 -6.50 -20.27 -8.75
CA GLU A 34 -7.26 -20.73 -9.92
C GLU A 34 -8.50 -21.56 -9.57
N GLU A 35 -8.36 -22.49 -8.62
CA GLU A 35 -9.46 -23.37 -8.22
C GLU A 35 -10.36 -22.77 -7.14
N SER A 36 -9.83 -21.81 -6.35
CA SER A 36 -10.48 -21.30 -5.15
C SER A 36 -11.16 -19.94 -5.38
N LEU A 37 -10.35 -18.90 -5.62
CA LEU A 37 -10.79 -17.50 -5.68
C LEU A 37 -11.11 -17.03 -7.10
N MET A 38 -10.44 -17.56 -8.12
CA MET A 38 -10.62 -17.16 -9.51
C MET A 38 -12.08 -17.32 -10.01
N PRO A 39 -12.82 -18.41 -9.68
CA PRO A 39 -14.24 -18.50 -10.07
C PRO A 39 -15.10 -17.41 -9.42
N ILE A 40 -14.76 -17.00 -8.20
CA ILE A 40 -15.46 -15.93 -7.46
C ILE A 40 -15.11 -14.57 -8.08
N ALA A 41 -13.84 -14.34 -8.41
CA ALA A 41 -13.37 -13.15 -9.11
C ALA A 41 -14.05 -12.95 -10.47
N LYS A 42 -14.21 -14.01 -11.26
CA LYS A 42 -14.95 -13.96 -12.53
C LYS A 42 -16.40 -13.53 -12.34
N LYS A 43 -17.11 -14.12 -11.36
CA LYS A 43 -18.50 -13.75 -11.04
C LYS A 43 -18.62 -12.32 -10.52
N TYR A 44 -17.68 -11.89 -9.68
CA TYR A 44 -17.63 -10.53 -9.15
C TYR A 44 -17.38 -9.51 -10.28
N ARG A 45 -16.42 -9.78 -11.18
CA ARG A 45 -16.15 -8.94 -12.35
C ARG A 45 -17.37 -8.81 -13.26
N LEU A 46 -18.09 -9.90 -13.52
CA LEU A 46 -19.34 -9.86 -14.29
C LEU A 46 -20.43 -9.02 -13.61
N PHE A 47 -20.54 -9.09 -12.27
CA PHE A 47 -21.43 -8.23 -11.50
C PHE A 47 -21.07 -6.75 -11.68
N LEU A 48 -19.79 -6.40 -11.55
CA LEU A 48 -19.34 -5.01 -11.73
C LEU A 48 -19.64 -4.47 -13.14
N ILE A 49 -19.42 -5.29 -14.17
CA ILE A 49 -19.76 -4.96 -15.57
C ILE A 49 -21.27 -4.76 -15.72
N GLY A 50 -22.07 -5.72 -15.25
CA GLY A 50 -23.52 -5.71 -15.44
C GLY A 50 -24.23 -4.51 -14.80
N TYR A 51 -23.66 -3.97 -13.72
CA TYR A 51 -24.19 -2.80 -13.02
C TYR A 51 -23.40 -1.51 -13.29
N ASN A 52 -22.41 -1.54 -14.21
CA ASN A 52 -21.56 -0.39 -14.54
C ASN A 52 -20.94 0.29 -13.31
N LEU A 53 -20.41 -0.51 -12.37
CA LEU A 53 -19.91 -0.01 -11.07
C LEU A 53 -18.44 0.45 -11.11
N GLU A 54 -17.67 -0.05 -12.08
CA GLU A 54 -16.32 0.39 -12.39
C GLU A 54 -15.85 -0.09 -13.77
N GLU A 55 -14.79 0.56 -14.28
CA GLU A 55 -14.00 0.03 -15.39
C GLU A 55 -13.44 -1.36 -15.02
N PRO A 56 -13.67 -2.40 -15.85
CA PRO A 56 -13.27 -3.76 -15.51
C PRO A 56 -11.76 -3.90 -15.39
N ARG A 57 -11.32 -4.38 -14.22
CA ARG A 57 -9.91 -4.65 -13.92
C ARG A 57 -9.51 -6.09 -14.24
N THR A 58 -8.22 -6.39 -14.13
CA THR A 58 -7.74 -7.75 -14.38
C THR A 58 -8.20 -8.70 -13.26
N LEU A 59 -8.26 -10.00 -13.54
CA LEU A 59 -8.70 -10.98 -12.53
C LEU A 59 -7.72 -11.08 -11.37
N GLU A 60 -6.43 -10.90 -11.65
CA GLU A 60 -5.34 -10.88 -10.67
C GLU A 60 -5.52 -9.75 -9.65
N GLU A 61 -5.98 -8.57 -10.09
CA GLU A 61 -6.30 -7.47 -9.17
C GLU A 61 -7.44 -7.85 -8.21
N TYR A 62 -8.47 -8.53 -8.69
CA TYR A 62 -9.57 -9.00 -7.83
C TYR A 62 -9.12 -10.14 -6.89
N ILE A 63 -8.25 -11.05 -7.36
CA ILE A 63 -7.62 -12.08 -6.51
C ILE A 63 -6.83 -11.43 -5.38
N TYR A 64 -6.05 -10.40 -5.69
CA TYR A 64 -5.33 -9.64 -4.67
C TYR A 64 -6.28 -9.00 -3.66
N GLU A 65 -7.42 -8.43 -4.09
CA GLU A 65 -8.44 -7.90 -3.18
C GLU A 65 -9.06 -8.97 -2.28
N PHE A 66 -9.36 -10.18 -2.79
CA PHE A 66 -9.81 -11.32 -1.97
C PHE A 66 -8.78 -11.65 -0.88
N LEU A 67 -7.52 -11.82 -1.27
CA LEU A 67 -6.44 -12.15 -0.34
C LEU A 67 -6.22 -11.04 0.70
N ASN A 68 -6.19 -9.78 0.26
CA ASN A 68 -6.02 -8.62 1.13
C ASN A 68 -7.16 -8.51 2.14
N LEU A 69 -8.40 -8.79 1.73
CA LEU A 69 -9.55 -8.80 2.64
C LEU A 69 -9.40 -9.88 3.71
N GLY A 70 -8.96 -11.09 3.33
CA GLY A 70 -8.73 -12.18 4.26
C GLY A 70 -7.64 -11.85 5.29
N ILE A 71 -6.52 -11.29 4.84
CA ILE A 71 -5.43 -10.87 5.74
C ILE A 71 -5.88 -9.74 6.68
N LEU A 72 -6.61 -8.75 6.19
CA LEU A 72 -7.14 -7.66 7.02
C LEU A 72 -8.21 -8.15 8.00
N TRP A 73 -9.03 -9.14 7.63
CA TRP A 73 -9.97 -9.78 8.55
C TRP A 73 -9.22 -10.48 9.69
N LYS A 74 -8.21 -11.28 9.38
CA LYS A 74 -7.39 -11.94 10.40
C LYS A 74 -6.68 -10.94 11.32
N ALA A 75 -6.14 -9.86 10.76
CA ALA A 75 -5.41 -8.85 11.53
C ALA A 75 -6.32 -7.96 12.39
N TYR A 76 -7.50 -7.58 11.87
CA TYR A 76 -8.30 -6.49 12.43
C TYR A 76 -9.78 -6.82 12.67
N GLY A 77 -10.29 -7.96 12.20
CA GLY A 77 -11.70 -8.36 12.36
C GLY A 77 -12.16 -8.37 13.81
N ASN A 78 -11.39 -9.05 14.69
CA ASN A 78 -11.67 -9.07 16.13
C ASN A 78 -11.62 -7.66 16.76
N THR A 79 -10.67 -6.84 16.33
CA THR A 79 -10.53 -5.45 16.80
C THR A 79 -11.76 -4.63 16.40
N ALA A 80 -12.18 -4.73 15.14
CA ALA A 80 -13.36 -4.04 14.62
C ALA A 80 -14.65 -4.49 15.34
N MET A 81 -14.77 -5.78 15.65
CA MET A 81 -15.95 -6.30 16.36
C MET A 81 -16.01 -5.87 17.83
N ALA A 82 -14.85 -5.66 18.46
CA ALA A 82 -14.75 -5.23 19.84
C ALA A 82 -15.00 -3.71 20.04
N VAL A 83 -15.06 -2.92 18.96
CA VAL A 83 -15.42 -1.49 19.04
C VAL A 83 -16.92 -1.36 19.33
N THR A 84 -17.25 -0.83 20.51
CA THR A 84 -18.63 -0.59 20.97
C THR A 84 -19.18 0.75 20.49
N PHE A 85 -18.34 1.79 20.48
CA PHE A 85 -18.70 3.12 20.02
C PHE A 85 -17.48 3.79 19.38
N ALA A 86 -17.68 4.34 18.18
CA ALA A 86 -16.68 5.13 17.49
C ALA A 86 -17.36 6.15 16.57
N PRO A 87 -16.91 7.42 16.53
CA PRO A 87 -17.44 8.42 15.61
C PRO A 87 -16.83 8.22 14.21
N PHE A 88 -17.11 7.07 13.59
CA PHE A 88 -16.47 6.61 12.33
C PHE A 88 -16.53 7.67 11.22
N ARG A 89 -17.70 8.28 10.98
CA ARG A 89 -17.88 9.32 9.96
C ARG A 89 -17.00 10.55 10.22
N PHE A 90 -16.94 11.02 11.48
CA PHE A 90 -16.11 12.16 11.82
C PHE A 90 -14.62 11.83 11.65
N MET A 91 -14.17 10.62 12.03
CA MET A 91 -12.79 10.17 11.82
C MET A 91 -12.42 10.06 10.35
N ALA A 92 -13.32 9.56 9.50
CA ALA A 92 -13.15 9.54 8.06
C ALA A 92 -13.03 10.97 7.49
N CYS A 93 -13.94 11.88 7.87
CA CYS A 93 -13.91 13.28 7.46
C CYS A 93 -12.62 14.01 7.90
N LEU A 94 -12.10 13.75 9.10
CA LEU A 94 -10.82 14.30 9.55
C LEU A 94 -9.66 13.88 8.65
N GLY A 95 -9.71 12.66 8.10
CA GLY A 95 -8.73 12.18 7.12
C GLY A 95 -8.73 13.01 5.82
N GLU A 96 -9.91 13.34 5.31
CA GLU A 96 -10.06 14.20 4.13
C GLU A 96 -9.67 15.66 4.41
N TRP A 97 -10.03 16.15 5.58
CA TRP A 97 -9.70 17.51 6.00
C TRP A 97 -8.18 17.70 6.11
N ARG A 98 -7.46 16.68 6.61
CA ARG A 98 -6.00 16.63 6.65
C ARG A 98 -5.36 16.84 5.27
N LYS A 99 -5.95 16.26 4.21
CA LYS A 99 -5.40 16.35 2.83
C LYS A 99 -5.63 17.74 2.24
N THR A 100 -6.83 18.29 2.43
CA THR A 100 -7.26 19.56 1.85
C THR A 100 -6.72 20.79 2.58
N HIS A 101 -6.36 20.66 3.87
CA HIS A 101 -5.92 21.78 4.71
C HIS A 101 -4.54 21.54 5.36
N PRO A 102 -3.44 21.63 4.60
CA PRO A 102 -2.08 21.35 5.10
C PRO A 102 -1.66 22.15 6.34
N ARG A 103 -2.21 23.35 6.54
CA ARG A 103 -1.93 24.21 7.71
C ARG A 103 -2.40 23.59 9.03
N TRP A 104 -3.53 22.86 9.01
CA TRP A 104 -4.11 22.25 10.20
C TRP A 104 -3.59 20.83 10.46
N LYS A 105 -2.74 20.31 9.57
CA LYS A 105 -2.24 18.94 9.63
C LYS A 105 -1.65 18.56 11.00
N PRO A 106 -0.76 19.34 11.65
CA PRO A 106 -0.19 18.93 12.94
C PRO A 106 -1.25 18.73 14.03
N PHE A 107 -2.26 19.60 14.05
CA PHE A 107 -3.38 19.51 14.99
C PHE A 107 -4.28 18.30 14.67
N ILE A 108 -4.64 18.12 13.40
CA ILE A 108 -5.44 16.97 12.96
C ILE A 108 -4.73 15.65 13.25
N ASP A 109 -3.41 15.57 13.08
CA ASP A 109 -2.61 14.38 13.38
C ASP A 109 -2.69 14.02 14.88
N ILE A 110 -2.59 15.01 15.78
CA ILE A 110 -2.76 14.80 17.23
C ILE A 110 -4.16 14.29 17.55
N VAL A 111 -5.20 14.99 17.08
CA VAL A 111 -6.60 14.62 17.34
C VAL A 111 -6.89 13.20 16.84
N ARG A 112 -6.47 12.88 15.61
CA ARG A 112 -6.62 11.54 15.04
C ARG A 112 -5.87 10.51 15.89
N GLY A 113 -4.64 10.79 16.28
CA GLY A 113 -3.86 9.92 17.16
C GLY A 113 -4.64 9.53 18.43
N PHE A 114 -5.19 10.52 19.15
CA PHE A 114 -6.03 10.25 20.32
C PHE A 114 -7.29 9.45 19.99
N MET A 115 -8.00 9.80 18.92
CA MET A 115 -9.24 9.14 18.54
C MET A 115 -9.03 7.67 18.14
N LEU A 116 -7.99 7.38 17.36
CA LEU A 116 -7.66 6.00 16.98
C LEU A 116 -7.40 5.16 18.23
N SER A 117 -6.59 5.68 19.16
CA SER A 117 -6.22 4.95 20.39
C SER A 117 -7.39 4.73 21.35
N PHE A 118 -8.34 5.67 21.41
CA PHE A 118 -9.44 5.61 22.37
C PHE A 118 -10.66 4.87 21.81
N PHE A 119 -10.99 5.08 20.54
CA PHE A 119 -12.22 4.54 19.94
C PHE A 119 -11.99 3.30 19.07
N LEU A 120 -10.84 3.19 18.39
CA LEU A 120 -10.60 2.10 17.41
C LEU A 120 -9.71 0.97 17.94
N VAL A 121 -9.07 1.15 19.09
CA VAL A 121 -8.23 0.14 19.75
C VAL A 121 -8.81 -0.21 21.11
N PRO A 122 -9.69 -1.22 21.19
CA PRO A 122 -10.29 -1.63 22.45
C PRO A 122 -9.27 -2.23 23.42
N SER A 123 -9.50 -2.06 24.72
CA SER A 123 -8.61 -2.53 25.79
C SER A 123 -8.61 -4.05 25.97
N SER A 124 -9.67 -4.72 25.52
CA SER A 124 -9.82 -6.18 25.54
C SER A 124 -10.32 -6.66 24.18
N ILE A 125 -9.59 -7.60 23.58
CA ILE A 125 -9.94 -8.20 22.29
C ILE A 125 -10.04 -9.71 22.52
N ARG A 126 -11.24 -10.27 22.37
CA ARG A 126 -11.40 -11.71 22.27
C ARG A 126 -11.02 -12.13 20.86
N ARG A 127 -9.94 -12.88 20.72
CA ARG A 127 -9.52 -13.39 19.41
C ARG A 127 -10.33 -14.62 19.05
N THR A 128 -11.08 -14.55 17.94
CA THR A 128 -11.60 -15.71 17.24
C THR A 128 -10.89 -15.83 15.89
N GLU A 129 -10.57 -17.05 15.49
CA GLU A 129 -9.92 -17.34 14.19
C GLU A 129 -10.96 -17.65 13.10
N THR A 130 -12.21 -17.26 13.31
CA THR A 130 -13.33 -17.60 12.44
C THR A 130 -13.50 -16.58 11.32
N ALA A 131 -13.90 -17.06 10.14
CA ALA A 131 -14.40 -16.22 9.07
C ALA A 131 -15.64 -15.42 9.51
N PRO A 132 -15.92 -14.25 8.91
CA PRO A 132 -17.16 -13.53 9.19
C PRO A 132 -18.35 -14.39 8.78
N GLN A 133 -19.31 -14.52 9.70
CA GLN A 133 -20.50 -15.32 9.53
C GLN A 133 -21.63 -14.53 8.87
N THR A 134 -21.60 -13.20 8.99
CA THR A 134 -22.64 -12.31 8.44
C THR A 134 -22.06 -11.16 7.63
N LEU A 135 -22.86 -10.59 6.71
CA LEU A 135 -22.48 -9.39 5.97
C LEU A 135 -22.22 -8.20 6.90
N ASN A 136 -22.98 -8.08 7.99
CA ASN A 136 -22.83 -7.02 8.98
C ASN A 136 -21.47 -7.06 9.68
N GLU A 137 -20.94 -8.25 9.97
CA GLU A 137 -19.58 -8.39 10.51
C GLU A 137 -18.54 -7.86 9.52
N LEU A 138 -18.68 -8.19 8.23
CA LEU A 138 -17.81 -7.65 7.19
C LEU A 138 -17.94 -6.13 7.04
N GLU A 139 -19.15 -5.60 7.05
CA GLU A 139 -19.43 -4.15 6.99
C GLU A 139 -18.79 -3.40 8.16
N ARG A 140 -18.85 -3.97 9.37
CA ARG A 140 -18.17 -3.40 10.55
C ARG A 140 -16.65 -3.34 10.37
N LEU A 141 -16.02 -4.35 9.77
CA LEU A 141 -14.59 -4.28 9.42
C LEU A 141 -14.33 -3.16 8.41
N VAL A 142 -15.11 -3.09 7.32
CA VAL A 142 -14.92 -2.06 6.27
C VAL A 142 -15.07 -0.65 6.84
N THR A 143 -16.07 -0.43 7.70
CA THR A 143 -16.29 0.84 8.39
C THR A 143 -15.13 1.19 9.33
N TRP A 144 -14.60 0.20 10.04
CA TRP A 144 -13.42 0.37 10.90
C TRP A 144 -12.19 0.75 10.06
N LEU A 145 -11.93 0.03 8.96
CA LEU A 145 -10.83 0.30 8.03
C LEU A 145 -10.90 1.73 7.47
N GLU A 146 -12.08 2.16 7.01
CA GLU A 146 -12.28 3.53 6.51
C GLU A 146 -11.92 4.58 7.56
N ALA A 147 -12.38 4.40 8.79
CA ALA A 147 -12.16 5.35 9.87
C ALA A 147 -10.70 5.42 10.34
N THR A 148 -9.91 4.35 10.15
CA THR A 148 -8.47 4.42 10.40
C THR A 148 -7.79 5.45 9.49
N GLY A 149 -8.30 5.67 8.28
CA GLY A 149 -7.68 6.46 7.22
C GLY A 149 -6.43 5.85 6.57
N ASP A 150 -5.82 4.83 7.19
CA ASP A 150 -4.63 4.11 6.68
C ASP A 150 -5.00 3.05 5.62
N PHE A 151 -6.27 2.61 5.61
CA PHE A 151 -6.82 1.59 4.72
C PHE A 151 -7.91 2.14 3.78
N ARG A 152 -7.81 3.42 3.41
CA ARG A 152 -8.86 4.11 2.63
C ARG A 152 -9.08 3.45 1.27
N GLU A 153 -8.01 3.08 0.56
CA GLU A 153 -8.14 2.47 -0.77
C GLU A 153 -8.69 1.04 -0.68
N ASP A 154 -8.44 0.32 0.43
CA ASP A 154 -9.05 -0.97 0.72
C ASP A 154 -10.56 -0.81 0.96
N ALA A 155 -10.94 0.07 1.89
CA ALA A 155 -12.35 0.31 2.22
C ALA A 155 -13.17 0.75 1.00
N PHE A 156 -12.61 1.65 0.18
CA PHE A 156 -13.24 2.10 -1.07
C PHE A 156 -13.55 0.92 -2.00
N ARG A 157 -12.64 -0.06 -2.12
CA ARG A 157 -12.86 -1.26 -2.92
C ARG A 157 -13.92 -2.14 -2.29
N TYR A 158 -13.81 -2.42 -0.99
CA TYR A 158 -14.70 -3.33 -0.29
C TYR A 158 -16.16 -2.90 -0.22
N ILE A 159 -16.49 -1.61 -0.40
CA ILE A 159 -17.89 -1.17 -0.55
C ILE A 159 -18.59 -1.90 -1.71
N ARG A 160 -17.91 -2.06 -2.85
CA ARG A 160 -18.47 -2.78 -4.00
C ARG A 160 -18.62 -4.28 -3.74
N TRP A 161 -17.73 -4.82 -2.92
CA TRP A 161 -17.77 -6.21 -2.48
C TRP A 161 -18.94 -6.47 -1.54
N LEU A 162 -19.18 -5.57 -0.59
CA LEU A 162 -20.37 -5.61 0.26
C LEU A 162 -21.64 -5.58 -0.60
N GLY A 163 -21.70 -4.75 -1.64
CA GLY A 163 -22.80 -4.73 -2.60
C GLY A 163 -22.98 -6.06 -3.34
N TYR A 164 -21.90 -6.65 -3.86
CA TYR A 164 -21.94 -7.95 -4.53
C TYR A 164 -22.38 -9.09 -3.61
N LEU A 165 -21.78 -9.18 -2.42
CA LEU A 165 -22.03 -10.24 -1.45
C LEU A 165 -23.41 -10.09 -0.80
N GLY A 166 -23.87 -8.86 -0.55
CA GLY A 166 -25.20 -8.56 -0.03
C GLY A 166 -26.32 -8.91 -0.99
N ALA A 167 -26.04 -9.00 -2.30
CA ALA A 167 -26.98 -9.50 -3.29
C ALA A 167 -27.03 -11.05 -3.38
N LYS A 168 -26.30 -11.78 -2.52
CA LYS A 168 -26.24 -13.25 -2.52
C LYS A 168 -26.90 -13.84 -1.28
N GLN A 169 -27.21 -15.14 -1.35
CA GLN A 169 -27.70 -15.90 -0.21
C GLN A 169 -26.62 -16.04 0.86
N GLU A 170 -27.03 -16.13 2.12
CA GLU A 170 -26.14 -16.21 3.28
C GLU A 170 -25.19 -17.42 3.22
N LEU A 171 -25.65 -18.56 2.70
CA LEU A 171 -24.79 -19.74 2.50
C LEU A 171 -23.67 -19.46 1.48
N TYR A 172 -23.97 -18.72 0.41
CA TYR A 172 -22.96 -18.32 -0.57
C TYR A 172 -21.94 -17.36 0.05
N PHE A 173 -22.40 -16.39 0.84
CA PHE A 173 -21.52 -15.47 1.59
C PHE A 173 -20.53 -16.25 2.46
N ARG A 174 -21.03 -17.14 3.34
CA ARG A 174 -20.19 -17.95 4.23
C ARG A 174 -19.17 -18.78 3.46
N ASN A 175 -19.61 -19.49 2.42
CA ASN A 175 -18.71 -20.29 1.58
C ASN A 175 -17.61 -19.45 0.90
N VAL A 176 -17.92 -18.22 0.48
CA VAL A 176 -16.92 -17.31 -0.09
C VAL A 176 -15.93 -16.85 0.99
N MET A 177 -16.43 -16.46 2.17
CA MET A 177 -15.58 -15.99 3.26
C MET A 177 -14.67 -17.11 3.79
N ASP A 178 -15.15 -18.34 3.91
CA ASP A 178 -14.33 -19.49 4.31
C ASP A 178 -13.19 -19.74 3.32
N LYS A 179 -13.46 -19.64 2.00
CA LYS A 179 -12.42 -19.75 0.97
C LYS A 179 -11.40 -18.63 1.06
N ILE A 180 -11.84 -17.39 1.33
CA ILE A 180 -10.95 -16.24 1.49
C ILE A 180 -10.03 -16.43 2.71
N ILE A 181 -10.58 -16.85 3.85
CA ILE A 181 -9.78 -17.07 5.07
C ILE A 181 -8.82 -18.24 4.90
N SER A 182 -9.27 -19.36 4.33
CA SER A 182 -8.39 -20.50 4.05
C SER A 182 -7.25 -20.14 3.10
N PHE A 183 -7.52 -19.31 2.09
CA PHE A 183 -6.48 -18.82 1.18
C PHE A 183 -5.50 -17.88 1.89
N ALA A 184 -5.99 -17.01 2.78
CA ALA A 184 -5.16 -16.13 3.60
C ALA A 184 -4.27 -16.91 4.60
N ASP A 185 -4.78 -18.00 5.19
CA ASP A 185 -4.01 -18.91 6.07
C ASP A 185 -2.85 -19.56 5.31
N TRP A 186 -3.14 -20.08 4.11
CA TRP A 186 -2.11 -20.64 3.24
C TRP A 186 -1.07 -19.57 2.86
N PHE A 187 -1.52 -18.39 2.46
CA PHE A 187 -0.63 -17.29 2.07
C PHE A 187 0.29 -16.87 3.21
N GLU A 188 -0.23 -16.74 4.43
CA GLU A 188 0.57 -16.38 5.60
C GLU A 188 1.74 -17.35 5.82
N GLN A 189 1.45 -18.66 5.77
CA GLN A 189 2.46 -19.71 5.95
C GLN A 189 3.47 -19.74 4.80
N GLU A 190 3.00 -19.68 3.56
CA GLU A 190 3.88 -19.83 2.39
C GLU A 190 4.70 -18.57 2.14
N SER A 191 4.11 -17.39 2.35
CA SER A 191 4.83 -16.12 2.22
C SER A 191 5.99 -15.98 3.22
N GLU A 192 5.84 -16.52 4.42
CA GLU A 192 6.93 -16.56 5.40
C GLU A 192 8.11 -17.41 4.90
N LYS A 193 7.84 -18.57 4.29
CA LYS A 193 8.90 -19.44 3.72
C LYS A 193 9.60 -18.77 2.54
N ARG A 194 8.85 -18.15 1.64
CA ARG A 194 9.38 -17.60 0.37
C ARG A 194 9.99 -16.21 0.53
N MET A 195 9.32 -15.34 1.28
CA MET A 195 9.64 -13.92 1.39
C MET A 195 10.16 -13.51 2.76
N GLY A 196 10.06 -14.37 3.78
CA GLY A 196 10.43 -14.05 5.15
C GLY A 196 11.88 -13.55 5.30
N LYS A 197 12.81 -14.06 4.50
CA LYS A 197 14.21 -13.60 4.54
C LYS A 197 14.36 -12.10 4.29
N TYR A 198 13.44 -11.47 3.55
CA TYR A 198 13.47 -10.04 3.25
C TYR A 198 12.85 -9.17 4.35
N THR A 199 12.11 -9.74 5.29
CA THR A 199 11.36 -9.04 6.35
C THR A 199 11.80 -9.44 7.78
N PRO A 200 13.10 -9.65 8.06
CA PRO A 200 13.55 -10.38 9.24
C PRO A 200 13.20 -9.70 10.58
N ASN A 201 13.00 -8.38 10.58
CA ASN A 201 12.84 -7.58 11.81
C ASN A 201 11.45 -6.96 11.95
N VAL A 202 10.47 -7.30 11.09
CA VAL A 202 9.12 -6.70 11.17
C VAL A 202 8.46 -7.00 12.50
N SER A 203 8.40 -8.27 12.92
CA SER A 203 7.73 -8.67 14.16
C SER A 203 8.37 -8.03 15.40
N ASP A 204 9.71 -8.02 15.44
CA ASP A 204 10.48 -7.36 16.50
C ASP A 204 10.24 -5.86 16.57
N PHE A 205 10.20 -5.19 15.41
CA PHE A 205 9.90 -3.77 15.34
C PHE A 205 8.50 -3.44 15.87
N VAL A 206 7.48 -4.21 15.48
CA VAL A 206 6.10 -4.03 15.93
C VAL A 206 6.01 -4.16 17.45
N ASN A 207 6.61 -5.22 18.01
CA ASN A 207 6.59 -5.48 19.45
C ASN A 207 7.25 -4.36 20.24
N ARG A 208 8.46 -3.95 19.84
CA ARG A 208 9.26 -2.93 20.56
C ARG A 208 8.72 -1.52 20.38
N SER A 209 7.99 -1.25 19.29
CA SER A 209 7.54 0.11 18.95
C SER A 209 6.08 0.39 19.32
N SER A 210 5.34 -0.60 19.80
CA SER A 210 3.92 -0.49 20.16
C SER A 210 3.61 0.72 21.07
N SER A 211 4.46 0.99 22.06
CA SER A 211 4.35 2.15 22.95
C SER A 211 4.58 3.48 22.23
N ARG A 212 5.60 3.56 21.35
CA ARG A 212 5.96 4.75 20.57
C ARG A 212 4.83 5.19 19.64
N TYR A 213 4.13 4.24 19.01
CA TYR A 213 3.04 4.55 18.07
C TYR A 213 1.67 4.62 18.73
N ARG A 214 1.58 4.48 20.06
CA ARG A 214 0.31 4.34 20.76
C ARG A 214 -0.71 5.41 20.38
N TRP A 215 -0.27 6.67 20.35
CA TRP A 215 -1.06 7.89 20.14
C TRP A 215 -0.80 8.56 18.79
N ARG A 216 -0.24 7.82 17.83
CA ARG A 216 0.11 8.38 16.51
C ARG A 216 -0.97 8.11 15.49
N GLU A 217 -1.15 9.05 14.57
CA GLU A 217 -2.14 8.96 13.49
C GLU A 217 -1.79 7.90 12.45
N ASP A 218 -0.52 7.54 12.35
CA ASP A 218 0.05 6.56 11.40
C ASP A 218 0.35 5.21 12.05
N ARG A 219 -0.33 4.93 13.18
CA ARG A 219 -0.11 3.72 13.97
C ARG A 219 -0.30 2.44 13.16
N PHE A 220 -1.41 2.32 12.41
CA PHE A 220 -1.69 1.09 11.67
C PHE A 220 -0.74 0.93 10.49
N SER A 221 -0.44 2.03 9.79
CA SER A 221 0.61 2.07 8.75
C SER A 221 1.99 1.62 9.25
N CYS A 222 2.39 2.00 10.47
CA CYS A 222 3.71 1.66 11.01
C CYS A 222 3.75 0.28 11.69
N LEU A 223 2.65 -0.16 12.29
CA LEU A 223 2.55 -1.41 13.05
C LEU A 223 1.91 -2.57 12.26
N ARG A 224 1.95 -2.51 10.92
CA ARG A 224 1.53 -3.63 10.07
C ARG A 224 2.30 -4.90 10.43
N SER A 225 1.58 -6.01 10.46
CA SER A 225 2.13 -7.35 10.69
C SER A 225 3.07 -7.76 9.54
N ARG A 226 3.88 -8.79 9.77
CA ARG A 226 4.84 -9.28 8.78
C ARG A 226 4.15 -9.81 7.52
N VAL A 227 3.02 -10.51 7.65
CA VAL A 227 2.25 -10.99 6.50
C VAL A 227 1.71 -9.84 5.64
N GLU A 228 1.35 -8.70 6.24
CA GLU A 228 0.95 -7.51 5.48
C GLU A 228 2.11 -6.89 4.67
N TYR A 229 3.37 -7.08 5.07
CA TYR A 229 4.52 -6.72 4.23
C TYR A 229 4.59 -7.63 3.01
N HIS A 230 4.47 -8.95 3.18
CA HIS A 230 4.49 -9.90 2.07
C HIS A 230 3.31 -9.70 1.12
N LEU A 231 2.13 -9.41 1.67
CA LEU A 231 0.95 -9.03 0.91
C LEU A 231 1.23 -7.81 0.03
N ASN A 232 1.83 -6.76 0.59
CA ASN A 232 2.17 -5.58 -0.19
C ASN A 232 3.25 -5.86 -1.27
N MET A 233 4.16 -6.82 -1.04
CA MET A 233 5.11 -7.25 -2.07
C MET A 233 4.38 -7.88 -3.27
N VAL A 234 3.46 -8.81 -3.01
CA VAL A 234 2.66 -9.48 -4.05
C VAL A 234 1.72 -8.50 -4.73
N GLY A 235 1.09 -7.61 -3.96
CA GLY A 235 0.22 -6.56 -4.49
C GLY A 235 0.95 -5.62 -5.44
N ALA A 236 2.17 -5.20 -5.11
CA ALA A 236 2.99 -4.37 -5.98
C ALA A 236 3.36 -5.08 -7.30
N GLU A 237 3.69 -6.37 -7.23
CA GLU A 237 4.00 -7.18 -8.42
C GLU A 237 2.77 -7.38 -9.31
N ILE A 238 1.61 -7.70 -8.73
CA ILE A 238 0.34 -7.81 -9.46
C ILE A 238 -0.01 -6.49 -10.14
N MET A 239 0.10 -5.35 -9.43
CA MET A 239 -0.15 -4.03 -10.01
C MET A 239 0.81 -3.71 -11.16
N ASN A 240 2.09 -4.03 -11.00
CA ASN A 240 3.08 -3.79 -12.05
C ASN A 240 2.71 -4.54 -13.34
N ARG A 241 2.27 -5.80 -13.23
CA ARG A 241 1.79 -6.61 -14.35
C ARG A 241 0.51 -6.01 -14.96
N ALA A 242 -0.50 -5.76 -14.12
CA ALA A 242 -1.81 -5.29 -14.56
C ALA A 242 -1.73 -3.92 -15.26
N TYR A 243 -0.86 -3.02 -14.79
CA TYR A 243 -0.76 -1.65 -15.29
C TYR A 243 0.37 -1.47 -16.31
N ARG A 244 1.08 -2.55 -16.68
CA ARG A 244 2.26 -2.47 -17.56
C ARG A 244 1.92 -1.86 -18.91
N ASN A 245 0.87 -2.36 -19.56
CA ASN A 245 0.49 -1.95 -20.91
C ASN A 245 0.11 -0.47 -20.96
N ASP A 246 -0.71 -0.02 -20.01
CA ASP A 246 -1.07 1.39 -19.87
C ASP A 246 0.19 2.25 -19.63
N PHE A 247 1.10 1.81 -18.76
CA PHE A 247 2.31 2.57 -18.41
C PHE A 247 3.32 2.69 -19.56
N VAL A 248 3.51 1.63 -20.36
CA VAL A 248 4.43 1.68 -21.51
C VAL A 248 3.89 2.56 -22.63
N SER A 249 2.56 2.68 -22.75
CA SER A 249 1.92 3.55 -23.75
C SER A 249 2.11 5.05 -23.47
N CYS A 250 2.46 5.43 -22.24
CA CYS A 250 2.69 6.82 -21.87
C CYS A 250 3.96 7.40 -22.54
N THR A 251 3.85 8.61 -23.09
CA THR A 251 4.98 9.31 -23.72
C THR A 251 5.96 9.88 -22.71
N ASN A 252 5.46 10.36 -21.57
CA ASN A 252 6.24 10.96 -20.49
C ASN A 252 6.19 10.05 -19.26
N ARG A 253 7.30 10.01 -18.52
CA ARG A 253 7.41 9.22 -17.29
C ARG A 253 7.96 10.08 -16.17
N THR A 254 7.40 9.91 -14.97
CA THR A 254 7.93 10.56 -13.77
C THR A 254 8.09 9.54 -12.64
N VAL A 255 9.27 9.56 -12.01
CA VAL A 255 9.59 8.76 -10.83
C VAL A 255 9.37 9.62 -9.58
N LEU A 256 8.43 9.19 -8.74
CA LEU A 256 8.10 9.83 -7.47
C LEU A 256 8.92 9.20 -6.35
N LEU A 257 9.83 9.98 -5.78
CA LEU A 257 10.72 9.53 -4.72
C LEU A 257 10.26 10.02 -3.34
N PRO A 258 10.34 9.19 -2.30
CA PRO A 258 10.04 9.64 -0.95
C PRO A 258 11.13 10.58 -0.43
N GLY A 259 10.74 11.51 0.44
CA GLY A 259 11.65 12.51 1.01
C GLY A 259 12.86 11.95 1.76
N CYS A 260 12.79 10.70 2.23
CA CYS A 260 13.86 10.00 2.95
C CYS A 260 15.00 9.50 2.07
N MET A 261 14.91 9.59 0.74
CA MET A 261 16.05 9.28 -0.14
C MET A 261 17.06 10.44 -0.26
N ARG A 262 16.73 11.60 0.31
CA ARG A 262 17.63 12.76 0.33
C ARG A 262 18.72 12.54 1.37
N ILE A 263 19.94 12.92 1.04
CA ILE A 263 21.08 12.89 1.96
C ILE A 263 21.07 14.03 2.98
N ARG A 264 20.48 15.18 2.60
CA ARG A 264 20.39 16.39 3.42
C ARG A 264 19.02 16.54 4.07
N SER A 265 18.98 17.31 5.16
CA SER A 265 17.72 17.68 5.81
C SER A 265 16.80 18.48 4.87
N VAL A 266 15.58 18.78 5.32
CA VAL A 266 14.64 19.61 4.55
C VAL A 266 15.19 21.01 4.35
N GLU A 267 15.88 21.55 5.36
CA GLU A 267 16.40 22.91 5.44
C GLU A 267 17.66 23.08 4.58
N GLU A 268 18.51 22.05 4.53
CA GLU A 268 19.78 22.08 3.79
C GLU A 268 19.63 21.70 2.30
N CYS A 269 18.54 21.02 1.94
CA CYS A 269 18.28 20.60 0.57
C CYS A 269 17.86 21.81 -0.28
N LYS A 270 18.67 22.18 -1.29
CA LYS A 270 18.35 23.27 -2.24
C LYS A 270 17.32 22.87 -3.31
N GLY A 271 16.43 21.93 -3.00
CA GLY A 271 15.38 21.48 -3.93
C GLY A 271 14.31 22.56 -4.09
N ILE A 272 13.82 22.76 -5.31
CA ILE A 272 12.80 23.79 -5.61
C ILE A 272 11.42 23.18 -5.33
N LYS A 273 10.66 23.82 -4.43
CA LYS A 273 9.26 23.45 -4.17
C LYS A 273 8.41 23.86 -5.38
N THR A 274 7.61 22.93 -5.87
CA THR A 274 6.64 23.12 -6.95
C THR A 274 5.27 22.63 -6.47
N LEU A 275 4.21 22.88 -7.25
CA LEU A 275 2.88 22.35 -6.94
C LEU A 275 2.86 20.82 -6.84
N LYS A 276 3.59 20.11 -7.72
CA LYS A 276 3.58 18.65 -7.81
C LYS A 276 4.56 17.95 -6.86
N GLY A 277 5.43 18.70 -6.18
CA GLY A 277 6.47 18.15 -5.30
C GLY A 277 7.75 18.97 -5.32
N ILE A 278 8.88 18.37 -4.94
CA ILE A 278 10.17 19.05 -4.87
C ILE A 278 11.05 18.58 -6.03
N ARG A 279 11.50 19.52 -6.86
CA ARG A 279 12.42 19.26 -7.98
C ARG A 279 13.87 19.35 -7.48
N CYS A 280 14.65 18.30 -7.75
CA CYS A 280 16.06 18.27 -7.37
C CYS A 280 16.90 19.22 -8.26
N THR A 281 17.75 20.04 -7.63
CA THR A 281 18.68 20.98 -8.31
C THR A 281 20.10 20.44 -8.46
N GLY A 282 20.40 19.27 -7.86
CA GLY A 282 21.74 18.68 -7.90
C GLY A 282 22.74 19.25 -6.88
N CYS A 283 22.26 19.81 -5.77
CA CYS A 283 23.10 20.43 -4.74
C CYS A 283 24.13 19.50 -4.05
N ASN A 284 24.07 18.18 -4.27
CA ASN A 284 25.03 17.21 -3.76
C ASN A 284 25.06 15.98 -4.70
N THR A 285 26.24 15.53 -5.11
CA THR A 285 26.46 14.41 -6.05
C THR A 285 26.31 13.02 -5.41
N GLN A 286 26.48 12.91 -4.10
CA GLN A 286 26.27 11.68 -3.33
C GLN A 286 24.79 11.44 -2.95
N CYS A 287 23.90 12.40 -3.21
CA CYS A 287 22.47 12.25 -2.95
C CYS A 287 21.83 11.30 -3.97
N HIS A 288 21.16 10.23 -3.53
CA HIS A 288 20.49 9.28 -4.43
C HIS A 288 19.43 9.93 -5.31
N VAL A 289 18.71 10.93 -4.79
CA VAL A 289 17.76 11.71 -5.61
C VAL A 289 18.47 12.41 -6.77
N ASN A 290 19.66 12.96 -6.55
CA ASN A 290 20.41 13.59 -7.63
C ASN A 290 20.96 12.56 -8.61
N GLN A 291 21.47 11.44 -8.12
CA GLN A 291 21.93 10.34 -8.97
C GLN A 291 20.81 9.83 -9.88
N LEU A 292 19.61 9.64 -9.33
CA LEU A 292 18.42 9.26 -10.09
C LEU A 292 17.98 10.36 -11.07
N ARG A 293 18.10 11.65 -10.71
CA ARG A 293 17.85 12.75 -11.64
C ARG A 293 18.81 12.71 -12.84
N GLU A 294 20.10 12.48 -12.63
CA GLU A 294 21.09 12.37 -13.72
C GLU A 294 20.90 11.09 -14.56
N ILE A 295 20.36 10.02 -13.97
CA ILE A 295 19.91 8.83 -14.72
C ILE A 295 18.67 9.20 -15.55
N GLY A 296 17.69 9.89 -14.96
CA GLY A 296 16.46 10.30 -15.63
C GLY A 296 16.70 11.16 -16.87
N LYS A 297 17.65 12.09 -16.81
CA LYS A 297 18.07 12.86 -17.99
C LYS A 297 18.57 11.99 -19.16
N ARG A 298 19.26 10.89 -18.85
CA ARG A 298 19.82 9.96 -19.85
C ARG A 298 18.81 8.94 -20.36
N HIS A 299 17.76 8.68 -19.59
CA HIS A 299 16.74 7.66 -19.88
C HIS A 299 15.32 8.26 -20.04
N HIS A 300 15.24 9.57 -20.31
CA HIS A 300 14.01 10.31 -20.61
C HIS A 300 12.87 10.14 -19.59
N PHE A 301 13.18 10.23 -18.29
CA PHE A 301 12.18 10.33 -17.23
C PHE A 301 12.49 11.46 -16.24
N GLU A 302 11.44 12.07 -15.69
CA GLU A 302 11.59 13.07 -14.64
C GLU A 302 11.69 12.43 -13.25
N VAL A 303 12.34 13.13 -12.32
CA VAL A 303 12.42 12.73 -10.91
C VAL A 303 11.84 13.82 -10.04
N MET A 304 10.86 13.47 -9.21
CA MET A 304 10.18 14.40 -8.32
C MET A 304 10.12 13.82 -6.90
N VAL A 305 10.52 14.62 -5.92
CA VAL A 305 10.47 14.20 -4.51
C VAL A 305 9.11 14.57 -3.93
N ILE A 306 8.43 13.56 -3.40
CA ILE A 306 7.15 13.67 -2.72
C ILE A 306 7.44 13.48 -1.21
N PRO A 307 7.53 14.58 -0.43
CA PRO A 307 7.94 14.50 0.97
C PRO A 307 6.94 13.72 1.85
N HIS A 308 5.68 13.63 1.43
CA HIS A 308 4.62 12.86 2.08
C HIS A 308 3.64 12.37 1.00
N SER A 309 3.04 11.19 1.17
CA SER A 309 2.02 10.59 0.26
C SER A 309 0.73 11.41 0.09
N THR A 310 0.71 12.67 0.51
CA THR A 310 -0.40 13.59 0.28
C THR A 310 -0.34 14.12 -1.14
N ASN A 311 -1.50 14.10 -1.82
CA ASN A 311 -1.76 14.75 -3.11
C ASN A 311 -1.25 14.03 -4.36
N LEU A 312 -1.29 12.69 -4.39
CA LEU A 312 -1.09 11.93 -5.63
C LEU A 312 -2.11 12.30 -6.71
N ASN A 313 -3.30 12.80 -6.32
CA ASN A 313 -4.28 13.37 -7.25
C ASN A 313 -3.74 14.55 -8.09
N LEU A 314 -2.72 15.30 -7.65
CA LEU A 314 -2.11 16.37 -8.45
C LEU A 314 -1.34 15.85 -9.69
N TRP A 315 -1.13 14.54 -9.74
CA TRP A 315 -0.54 13.83 -10.86
C TRP A 315 -1.58 13.32 -11.86
N SER A 316 -2.88 13.52 -11.57
CA SER A 316 -3.95 13.20 -12.51
C SER A 316 -3.77 14.01 -13.78
N THR A 317 -3.86 13.33 -14.91
CA THR A 317 -4.00 13.99 -16.20
C THR A 317 -5.47 14.32 -16.42
N LYS A 318 -5.76 15.26 -17.35
CA LYS A 318 -7.14 15.45 -17.79
C LYS A 318 -7.65 14.13 -18.38
N TRP A 319 -8.93 13.83 -18.18
CA TRP A 319 -9.53 12.61 -18.69
C TRP A 319 -9.31 12.50 -20.20
N GLY A 320 -8.69 11.42 -20.66
CA GLY A 320 -8.30 11.21 -22.07
C GLY A 320 -6.87 11.60 -22.45
N ASP A 321 -6.08 12.20 -21.55
CA ASP A 321 -4.68 12.57 -21.78
C ASP A 321 -3.76 11.54 -21.08
N SER A 322 -3.53 10.38 -21.72
CA SER A 322 -2.71 9.28 -21.17
C SER A 322 -1.19 9.50 -21.35
N THR A 323 -0.75 10.75 -21.46
CA THR A 323 0.64 11.07 -21.81
C THR A 323 1.63 10.88 -20.65
N LEU A 324 1.18 10.64 -19.42
CA LEU A 324 2.05 10.55 -18.24
C LEU A 324 1.90 9.21 -17.48
N GLY A 325 3.00 8.44 -17.44
CA GLY A 325 3.17 7.29 -16.56
C GLY A 325 3.93 7.66 -15.29
N VAL A 326 3.55 7.08 -14.16
CA VAL A 326 4.17 7.34 -12.86
C VAL A 326 4.82 6.08 -12.29
N VAL A 327 6.08 6.19 -11.87
CA VAL A 327 6.71 5.18 -11.00
C VAL A 327 6.68 5.68 -9.57
N GLY A 328 5.86 5.06 -8.73
CA GLY A 328 5.80 5.33 -7.30
C GLY A 328 6.88 4.56 -6.55
N VAL A 329 7.75 5.28 -5.84
CA VAL A 329 8.74 4.68 -4.94
C VAL A 329 8.31 4.89 -3.49
N ALA A 330 8.21 3.81 -2.70
CA ALA A 330 7.80 3.89 -1.31
C ALA A 330 8.34 2.73 -0.46
N CYS A 331 8.11 2.81 0.86
CA CYS A 331 8.25 1.64 1.73
C CYS A 331 7.18 0.60 1.37
N LEU A 332 7.49 -0.69 1.56
CA LEU A 332 6.54 -1.78 1.32
C LEU A 332 5.16 -1.54 1.94
N SER A 333 5.10 -1.04 3.17
CA SER A 333 3.84 -0.80 3.90
C SER A 333 2.89 0.23 3.26
N ALA A 334 3.39 1.09 2.38
CA ALA A 334 2.61 2.17 1.76
C ALA A 334 2.50 2.06 0.23
N LEU A 335 3.23 1.12 -0.38
CA LEU A 335 3.44 1.08 -1.84
C LEU A 335 2.14 0.80 -2.61
N VAL A 336 1.41 -0.23 -2.19
CA VAL A 336 0.13 -0.66 -2.79
C VAL A 336 -0.93 0.44 -2.69
N GLN A 337 -1.09 1.05 -1.51
CA GLN A 337 -2.06 2.13 -1.31
C GLN A 337 -1.80 3.30 -2.27
N GLY A 338 -0.54 3.69 -2.45
CA GLY A 338 -0.16 4.73 -3.41
C GLY A 338 -0.46 4.34 -4.86
N GLY A 339 -0.17 3.09 -5.26
CA GLY A 339 -0.49 2.58 -6.59
C GLY A 339 -1.99 2.58 -6.89
N TRP A 340 -2.80 2.17 -5.91
CA TRP A 340 -4.25 2.20 -6.00
C TRP A 340 -4.84 3.61 -6.03
N GLU A 341 -4.29 4.55 -5.26
CA GLU A 341 -4.68 5.96 -5.33
C GLU A 341 -4.38 6.54 -6.72
N LEU A 342 -3.22 6.22 -7.32
CA LEU A 342 -2.88 6.62 -8.69
C LEU A 342 -3.85 6.01 -9.72
N LYS A 343 -4.16 4.70 -9.61
CA LYS A 343 -5.12 4.05 -10.51
C LYS A 343 -6.52 4.67 -10.42
N ARG A 344 -6.99 5.00 -9.21
CA ARG A 344 -8.28 5.70 -9.00
C ARG A 344 -8.32 7.08 -9.67
N ASN A 345 -7.16 7.71 -9.85
CA ASN A 345 -6.99 8.97 -10.56
C ASN A 345 -6.65 8.78 -12.05
N ASN A 346 -6.83 7.58 -12.61
CA ASN A 346 -6.54 7.21 -14.01
C ASN A 346 -5.09 7.45 -14.42
N ILE A 347 -4.14 7.27 -13.51
CA ILE A 347 -2.70 7.41 -13.78
C ILE A 347 -2.10 6.01 -13.90
N PRO A 348 -1.54 5.64 -15.07
CA PRO A 348 -0.79 4.39 -15.20
C PRO A 348 0.42 4.39 -14.26
N ALA A 349 0.42 3.46 -13.32
CA ALA A 349 1.39 3.42 -12.23
C ALA A 349 2.28 2.17 -12.31
N GLN A 350 3.51 2.31 -11.85
CA GLN A 350 4.39 1.20 -11.50
C GLN A 350 4.91 1.41 -10.07
N CYS A 351 5.01 0.34 -9.32
CA CYS A 351 5.36 0.27 -7.92
C CYS A 351 6.80 -0.25 -7.79
N VAL A 352 7.70 0.58 -7.24
CA VAL A 352 9.08 0.18 -6.93
C VAL A 352 9.32 0.32 -5.43
N PRO A 353 9.54 -0.77 -4.69
CA PRO A 353 9.85 -0.66 -3.28
C PRO A 353 11.25 -0.05 -3.08
N LEU A 354 11.39 0.73 -2.00
CA LEU A 354 12.70 0.98 -1.41
C LEU A 354 13.32 -0.35 -0.96
N ASN A 355 14.65 -0.44 -0.98
CA ASN A 355 15.37 -1.60 -0.47
C ASN A 355 15.26 -1.72 1.05
N GLU A 356 15.09 -0.60 1.75
CA GLU A 356 14.94 -0.56 3.20
C GLU A 356 14.15 0.68 3.63
N CYS A 357 13.60 0.64 4.85
CA CYS A 357 12.98 1.79 5.48
C CYS A 357 14.01 2.56 6.32
N GLY A 358 13.91 3.90 6.33
CA GLY A 358 14.88 4.75 7.03
C GLY A 358 14.38 6.16 7.37
N CYS A 359 13.13 6.50 7.04
CA CYS A 359 12.63 7.85 7.30
C CYS A 359 12.55 8.19 8.80
N LYS A 360 12.89 9.45 9.13
CA LYS A 360 12.86 9.96 10.51
C LYS A 360 11.47 9.91 11.15
N LYS A 361 10.45 10.24 10.36
CA LYS A 361 9.07 10.31 10.85
C LYS A 361 8.56 8.93 11.27
N HIS A 362 8.73 7.90 10.43
CA HIS A 362 8.05 6.61 10.62
C HIS A 362 8.93 5.49 11.14
N TRP A 363 10.26 5.55 11.04
CA TRP A 363 11.08 4.36 11.28
C TRP A 363 12.20 4.61 12.30
N HIS A 364 13.14 5.51 11.98
CA HIS A 364 14.32 5.74 12.82
C HIS A 364 14.27 7.11 13.51
N LYS A 365 14.80 7.25 14.73
CA LYS A 365 14.81 8.54 15.46
C LYS A 365 15.60 9.64 14.73
N ASP A 366 16.69 9.26 14.09
CA ASP A 366 17.59 10.19 13.38
C ASP A 366 17.22 10.28 11.89
N GLY A 367 16.60 9.24 11.36
CA GLY A 367 16.46 9.02 9.92
C GLY A 367 17.79 8.76 9.22
N PHE A 368 17.74 8.06 8.08
CA PHE A 368 18.89 7.95 7.18
C PHE A 368 18.43 7.81 5.74
N PRO A 369 19.31 8.14 4.76
CA PRO A 369 19.00 8.03 3.35
C PRO A 369 18.72 6.59 2.95
N THR A 370 17.57 6.35 2.34
CA THR A 370 17.19 5.04 1.81
C THR A 370 17.49 4.91 0.32
N HIS A 371 17.51 3.68 -0.17
CA HIS A 371 17.84 3.36 -1.56
C HIS A 371 16.71 2.56 -2.22
N LEU A 372 16.78 2.48 -3.54
CA LEU A 372 16.04 1.52 -4.36
C LEU A 372 17.04 0.78 -5.25
N ASP A 373 16.63 -0.32 -5.86
CA ASP A 373 17.46 -0.98 -6.87
C ASP A 373 17.38 -0.25 -8.22
N VAL A 374 18.48 0.38 -8.61
CA VAL A 374 18.55 1.19 -9.84
C VAL A 374 18.42 0.34 -11.10
N ARG A 375 18.86 -0.92 -11.08
CA ARG A 375 18.72 -1.82 -12.23
C ARG A 375 17.25 -2.12 -12.46
N GLU A 376 16.51 -2.38 -11.39
CA GLU A 376 15.07 -2.58 -11.49
C GLU A 376 14.34 -1.32 -11.97
N LEU A 377 14.66 -0.15 -11.39
CA LEU A 377 14.02 1.09 -11.83
C LEU A 377 14.22 1.28 -13.34
N LYS A 378 15.43 1.03 -13.85
CA LYS A 378 15.73 1.09 -15.28
C LYS A 378 14.90 0.09 -16.09
N ARG A 379 14.74 -1.15 -15.61
CA ARG A 379 13.90 -2.17 -16.25
C ARG A 379 12.44 -1.70 -16.35
N ILE A 380 11.92 -1.09 -15.28
CA ILE A 380 10.52 -0.62 -15.23
C ILE A 380 10.29 0.58 -16.13
N VAL A 381 11.19 1.56 -16.14
CA VAL A 381 11.04 2.76 -17.01
C VAL A 381 11.42 2.49 -18.45
N ALA A 382 12.17 1.42 -18.75
CA ALA A 382 12.50 1.02 -20.10
C ALA A 382 11.24 0.65 -20.89
N VAL A 383 11.23 1.09 -22.15
CA VAL A 383 10.25 0.74 -23.18
C VAL A 383 10.89 -0.28 -24.09
#